data_AF-A0A7C3SED0-F1
#
_entry.id   AF-A0A7C3SED0-F1
#
_cell.length_a   1.000
_cell.length_b   1.000
_cell.length_c   1.000
_cell.angle_alpha   90.00
_cell.angle_beta   90.00
_cell.angle_gamma   90.00
#
_symmetry.space_group_name_H-M   'P 1'
#
loop_
_entity.id
_entity.type
_entity.pdbx_description
1 polymer ?
#
loop_
_entity_poly.entity_id
_entity_poly.type
_entity_poly.pdbx_seq_one_letter_code
_entity_poly.pdbx_strand_id
1 'polypeptide(L)'
;MAEEKDWKDCLAEADKEILAQLLDSTKKHKCAFMQAEDVKVAQLWCALVEMRKQMIELEQLVGKVAEPFKAIVEMGEIEKRKTIDRMVREILRPEPDHEEATKKLVDSLMKF
;
A
#
# COMPACT_ATOMS: atom_id res chain seq x y z
N MET A 1 25.77 17.47 -41.76
CA MET A 1 25.97 17.56 -40.31
C MET A 1 24.96 16.63 -39.69
N ALA A 2 25.39 15.58 -38.99
CA ALA A 2 24.44 14.66 -38.36
C ALA A 2 23.73 15.42 -37.25
N GLU A 3 22.39 15.52 -37.32
CA GLU A 3 21.60 15.98 -36.18
C GLU A 3 21.91 15.07 -34.99
N GLU A 4 22.38 15.67 -33.90
CA GLU A 4 22.56 15.00 -32.63
C GLU A 4 21.18 14.46 -32.22
N LYS A 5 20.99 13.14 -32.27
CA LYS A 5 19.75 12.50 -31.82
C LYS A 5 19.53 12.86 -30.35
N ASP A 6 18.39 13.46 -30.01
CA ASP A 6 18.02 13.65 -28.62
C ASP A 6 17.82 12.27 -28.00
N TRP A 7 18.45 12.00 -26.85
CA TRP A 7 18.29 10.73 -26.15
C TRP A 7 16.82 10.43 -25.81
N LYS A 8 15.99 11.48 -25.70
CA LYS A 8 14.54 11.34 -25.52
C LYS A 8 13.87 10.65 -26.71
N ASP A 9 14.43 10.74 -27.92
CA ASP A 9 13.91 10.03 -29.09
C ASP A 9 14.06 8.50 -28.97
N CYS A 10 14.87 8.03 -28.01
CA CYS A 10 14.98 6.62 -27.66
C CYS A 10 13.89 6.14 -26.69
N LEU A 11 13.04 7.03 -26.17
CA LEU A 11 11.92 6.68 -25.29
C LEU A 11 10.66 6.36 -26.09
N ALA A 12 9.82 5.46 -25.57
CA ALA A 12 8.47 5.28 -26.08
C ALA A 12 7.63 6.56 -25.84
N GLU A 13 6.62 6.81 -26.68
CA GLU A 13 5.78 8.01 -26.55
C GLU A 13 5.10 8.14 -25.18
N ALA A 14 4.65 7.01 -24.61
CA ALA A 14 4.09 6.99 -23.26
C ALA A 14 5.10 7.44 -22.19
N ASP A 15 6.37 7.03 -22.31
CA ASP A 15 7.43 7.41 -21.37
C ASP A 15 7.82 8.88 -21.53
N LYS A 16 7.79 9.40 -22.77
CA LYS A 16 8.00 10.84 -23.03
C LYS A 16 6.92 11.67 -22.35
N GLU A 17 5.67 11.22 -22.39
CA GLU A 17 4.55 11.88 -21.73
C GLU A 17 4.71 11.87 -20.20
N ILE A 18 5.07 10.72 -19.62
CA ILE A 18 5.37 10.60 -18.18
C ILE A 18 6.51 11.55 -17.80
N LEU A 19 7.60 11.59 -18.58
CA LEU A 19 8.72 12.49 -18.34
C LEU A 19 8.28 13.97 -18.41
N ALA A 20 7.43 14.33 -19.36
CA ALA A 20 6.92 15.69 -19.50
C ALA A 20 6.08 16.10 -18.28
N GLN A 21 5.18 15.22 -17.82
CA GLN A 21 4.38 15.45 -16.61
C GLN A 21 5.27 15.57 -15.35
N LEU A 22 6.29 14.71 -15.24
CA LEU A 22 7.23 14.76 -14.12
C LEU A 22 7.99 16.09 -14.10
N LEU A 23 8.52 16.54 -15.24
CA LEU A 23 9.20 17.83 -15.35
C LEU A 23 8.26 19.01 -15.11
N ASP A 24 7.01 18.92 -15.55
CA ASP A 24 5.98 19.94 -15.29
C ASP A 24 5.72 20.10 -13.79
N SER A 25 5.61 18.98 -13.07
CA SER A 25 5.39 18.98 -11.61
C SER A 25 6.50 19.70 -10.83
N THR A 26 7.72 19.76 -11.38
CA THR A 26 8.84 20.48 -10.78
C THR A 26 8.72 22.00 -10.84
N LYS A 27 7.84 22.57 -11.69
CA LYS A 27 7.75 24.02 -11.92
C LYS A 27 7.50 24.85 -10.65
N LYS A 28 6.86 24.27 -9.63
CA LYS A 28 6.69 24.93 -8.32
C LYS A 28 8.00 25.16 -7.56
N HIS A 29 9.06 24.44 -7.93
CA HIS A 29 10.42 24.59 -7.42
C HIS A 29 11.32 25.39 -8.37
N LYS A 30 10.75 26.09 -9.36
CA LYS A 30 11.51 26.84 -10.37
C LYS A 30 12.51 27.81 -9.76
N CYS A 31 12.17 28.46 -8.65
CA CYS A 31 13.11 29.34 -7.96
C CYS A 31 14.35 28.60 -7.46
N ALA A 32 14.24 27.33 -7.06
CA ALA A 32 15.36 26.54 -6.56
C ALA A 32 16.26 26.06 -7.71
N PHE A 33 15.70 25.37 -8.71
CA PHE A 33 16.53 24.74 -9.74
C PHE A 33 17.12 25.75 -10.75
N MET A 34 16.47 26.90 -10.99
CA MET A 34 17.00 27.92 -11.90
C MET A 34 18.20 28.69 -11.33
N GLN A 35 18.42 28.61 -10.02
CA GLN A 35 19.56 29.24 -9.35
C GLN A 35 20.76 28.29 -9.18
N ALA A 36 20.60 27.02 -9.58
CA ALA A 36 21.65 26.03 -9.47
C ALA A 36 22.68 26.18 -10.60
N GLU A 37 23.93 25.78 -10.31
CA GLU A 37 25.00 25.69 -11.31
C GLU A 37 24.64 24.74 -12.46
N ASP A 38 24.07 23.57 -12.12
CA ASP A 38 23.46 22.66 -13.08
C ASP A 38 21.94 22.63 -12.90
N VAL A 39 21.27 23.41 -13.76
CA VAL A 39 19.81 23.54 -13.78
C VAL A 39 19.12 22.20 -14.05
N LYS A 40 19.69 21.35 -14.93
CA LYS A 40 19.06 20.07 -15.33
C LYS A 40 19.15 19.06 -14.20
N VAL A 41 20.31 18.97 -13.54
CA VAL A 41 20.50 18.10 -12.37
C VAL A 41 19.65 18.59 -11.20
N ALA A 42 19.60 19.89 -10.94
CA ALA A 42 18.74 20.43 -9.89
C ALA A 42 17.25 20.17 -10.16
N GLN A 43 16.80 20.31 -11.42
CA GLN A 43 15.43 19.98 -11.81
C GLN A 43 15.11 18.50 -11.60
N LEU A 44 16.07 17.60 -11.88
CA LEU A 44 15.94 16.17 -11.59
C LEU A 44 15.78 15.92 -10.09
N TRP A 45 16.55 16.57 -9.24
CA TRP A 45 16.36 16.47 -7.78
C TRP A 45 15.00 16.97 -7.33
N CYS A 46 14.50 18.08 -7.90
CA CYS A 46 13.14 18.54 -7.65
C CYS A 46 12.08 17.53 -8.09
N ALA A 47 12.28 16.84 -9.22
CA ALA A 47 11.39 15.76 -9.66
C ALA A 47 11.37 14.59 -8.67
N LEU A 48 12.54 14.17 -8.17
CA LEU A 48 12.63 13.10 -7.17
C LEU A 48 11.92 13.45 -5.85
N VAL A 49 12.00 14.71 -5.42
CA VAL A 49 11.25 15.19 -4.25
C VAL A 49 9.75 15.07 -4.47
N GLU A 50 9.25 15.41 -5.66
CA GLU A 50 7.83 15.29 -5.97
C GLU A 50 7.34 13.85 -6.06
N MET A 51 8.14 12.97 -6.67
CA MET A 51 7.86 11.54 -6.64
C MET A 51 7.79 11.01 -5.19
N ARG A 52 8.72 11.42 -4.32
CA ARG A 52 8.70 10.99 -2.92
C ARG A 52 7.45 11.46 -2.18
N LYS A 53 6.97 12.68 -2.44
CA LYS A 53 5.70 13.17 -1.85
C LYS A 53 4.51 12.32 -2.29
N GLN A 54 4.41 12.00 -3.57
CA GLN A 54 3.36 11.12 -4.10
C GLN A 54 3.42 9.72 -3.47
N MET A 55 4.62 9.16 -3.27
CA MET A 55 4.80 7.88 -2.57
C MET A 55 4.29 7.95 -1.12
N ILE A 56 4.64 9.02 -0.39
CA ILE A 56 4.17 9.21 1.00
C ILE A 56 2.64 9.34 1.05
N GLU A 57 2.03 10.08 0.12
CA GLU A 57 0.58 10.21 0.02
C GLU A 57 -0.09 8.85 -0.24
N LEU A 58 0.49 8.03 -1.11
CA LEU A 58 0.00 6.68 -1.39
C LEU A 58 0.17 5.75 -0.18
N GLU A 59 1.34 5.76 0.48
CA GLU A 59 1.60 5.01 1.72
C GLU A 59 0.57 5.37 2.80
N GLN A 60 0.25 6.66 2.96
CA GLN A 60 -0.78 7.13 3.90
C GLN A 60 -2.18 6.67 3.50
N LEU A 61 -2.54 6.72 2.22
CA LEU A 61 -3.84 6.27 1.75
C LEU A 61 -4.01 4.76 1.97
N VAL A 62 -2.98 3.97 1.63
CA VAL A 62 -2.95 2.53 1.89
C VAL A 62 -3.07 2.27 3.38
N GLY A 63 -2.35 2.99 4.24
CA GLY A 63 -2.47 2.87 5.69
C GLY A 63 -3.89 3.15 6.19
N LYS A 64 -4.54 4.20 5.70
CA LYS A 64 -5.93 4.56 6.06
C LYS A 64 -6.95 3.50 5.67
N VAL A 65 -6.67 2.72 4.62
CA VAL A 65 -7.56 1.64 4.16
C VAL A 65 -7.21 0.33 4.90
N ALA A 66 -5.93 -0.03 4.95
CA ALA A 66 -5.48 -1.30 5.50
C ALA A 66 -5.86 -1.49 6.98
N GLU A 67 -5.75 -0.46 7.82
CA GLU A 67 -6.05 -0.57 9.25
C GLU A 67 -7.52 -0.91 9.55
N PRO A 68 -8.52 -0.19 8.99
CA PRO A 68 -9.92 -0.60 9.10
C PRO A 68 -10.19 -2.00 8.58
N PHE A 69 -9.57 -2.39 7.45
CA PHE A 69 -9.75 -3.74 6.89
C PHE A 69 -9.20 -4.83 7.83
N LYS A 70 -8.04 -4.62 8.46
CA LYS A 70 -7.53 -5.55 9.49
C LYS A 70 -8.50 -5.69 10.66
N ALA A 71 -9.01 -4.57 11.17
CA ALA A 71 -9.99 -4.58 12.25
C ALA A 71 -11.28 -5.34 11.87
N ILE A 72 -11.77 -5.18 10.64
CA ILE A 72 -12.93 -5.92 10.12
C ILE A 72 -12.63 -7.43 10.08
N VAL A 73 -11.46 -7.82 9.58
CA VAL A 73 -11.04 -9.23 9.53
C VAL A 73 -10.95 -9.82 10.94
N GLU A 74 -10.33 -9.12 11.88
CA GLU A 74 -10.23 -9.55 13.29
C GLU A 74 -11.61 -9.71 13.95
N MET A 75 -12.53 -8.77 13.72
CA MET A 75 -13.91 -8.89 14.20
C MET A 75 -14.62 -10.10 13.59
N GLY A 76 -14.42 -10.36 12.30
CA GLY A 76 -14.95 -11.54 11.61
C GLY A 76 -14.44 -12.85 12.22
N GLU A 77 -13.14 -12.94 12.53
CA GLU A 77 -12.54 -14.11 13.18
C GLU A 77 -13.07 -14.34 14.60
N ILE A 78 -13.28 -13.27 15.36
CA ILE A 78 -13.90 -13.34 16.70
C ILE A 78 -15.32 -13.90 16.59
N GLU A 79 -16.11 -13.42 15.64
CA GLU A 79 -17.50 -13.86 15.47
C GLU A 79 -17.60 -15.29 14.91
N LYS A 80 -16.70 -15.68 13.99
CA LYS A 80 -16.52 -17.07 13.54
C LYS A 80 -16.27 -17.99 14.74
N ARG A 81 -15.33 -17.64 15.60
CA ARG A 81 -14.99 -18.41 16.82
C ARG A 81 -16.20 -18.54 17.75
N LYS A 82 -16.92 -17.47 18.03
CA LYS A 82 -18.13 -17.52 18.87
C LYS A 82 -19.20 -18.42 18.29
N THR A 83 -19.41 -18.35 16.97
CA THR A 83 -20.38 -19.19 16.28
C THR A 83 -20.01 -20.66 16.37
N ILE A 84 -18.74 -21.00 16.13
CA ILE A 84 -18.24 -22.37 16.27
C ILE A 84 -18.38 -22.86 17.71
N ASP A 85 -17.96 -22.08 18.72
CA ASP A 85 -18.10 -22.45 20.13
C ASP A 85 -19.56 -22.71 20.51
N ARG A 86 -20.48 -21.83 20.08
CA ARG A 86 -21.91 -22.01 20.32
C ARG A 86 -22.43 -23.29 19.67
N MET A 87 -22.11 -23.55 18.40
CA MET A 87 -22.54 -24.78 17.71
C MET A 87 -21.99 -26.04 18.38
N VAL A 88 -20.72 -26.02 18.77
CA VAL A 88 -20.07 -27.14 19.48
C VAL A 88 -20.77 -27.41 20.81
N ARG A 89 -21.07 -26.38 21.61
CA ARG A 89 -21.78 -26.53 22.89
C ARG A 89 -23.22 -26.97 22.73
N GLU A 90 -23.94 -26.45 21.73
CA GLU A 90 -25.32 -26.85 21.43
C GLU A 90 -25.41 -28.34 21.04
N ILE A 91 -24.46 -28.82 20.24
CA ILE A 91 -24.42 -30.20 19.74
C ILE A 91 -23.91 -31.18 20.80
N LEU A 92 -22.77 -30.88 21.43
CA LEU A 92 -22.09 -31.82 22.33
C LEU A 92 -22.60 -31.77 23.76
N ARG A 93 -23.17 -30.64 24.21
CA ARG A 93 -23.59 -30.40 25.60
C ARG A 93 -22.56 -30.94 26.62
N PRO A 94 -21.30 -30.48 26.53
CA PRO A 94 -20.21 -31.08 27.31
C PRO A 94 -20.45 -30.95 28.80
N GLU A 95 -20.11 -31.99 29.56
CA GLU A 95 -20.05 -31.93 31.03
C GLU A 95 -18.94 -30.95 31.46
N PRO A 96 -19.02 -30.36 32.68
CA PRO A 96 -18.05 -29.36 33.16
C PRO A 96 -16.58 -29.81 33.04
N ASP A 97 -16.36 -31.12 33.14
CA ASP A 97 -15.07 -31.79 33.14
C ASP A 97 -14.42 -31.84 31.73
N HIS A 98 -15.21 -31.54 30.68
CA HIS A 98 -14.80 -31.60 29.27
C HIS A 98 -14.58 -30.22 28.62
N GLU A 99 -14.51 -29.16 29.43
CA GLU A 99 -14.32 -27.79 28.95
C GLU A 99 -13.01 -27.62 28.15
N GLU A 100 -11.93 -28.28 28.57
CA GLU A 100 -10.64 -28.24 27.88
C GLU A 100 -10.67 -28.99 26.54
N ALA A 101 -11.39 -30.11 26.46
CA ALA A 101 -11.58 -30.85 25.22
C ALA A 101 -12.43 -30.04 24.22
N THR A 102 -13.44 -29.32 24.73
CA THR A 102 -14.30 -28.44 23.95
C THR A 102 -13.51 -27.28 23.33
N LYS A 103 -12.63 -26.64 24.09
CA LYS A 103 -11.73 -25.57 23.58
C LYS A 103 -10.81 -26.09 22.46
N LYS A 104 -10.18 -27.24 22.65
CA LYS A 104 -9.30 -27.85 21.64
C LYS A 104 -10.04 -28.20 20.35
N LEU A 105 -11.31 -28.61 20.45
CA LEU A 105 -12.14 -28.87 19.29
C LEU A 105 -12.47 -27.56 18.53
N VAL A 106 -12.87 -26.50 19.25
CA VAL A 106 -13.10 -25.17 18.65
C VAL A 106 -11.85 -24.66 17.95
N ASP A 107 -10.67 -24.76 18.59
CA ASP A 107 -9.39 -24.35 17.98
C ASP A 107 -9.01 -25.18 16.75
N SER A 108 -9.41 -26.47 16.71
CA SER A 108 -9.20 -27.32 15.54
C SER A 108 -10.13 -26.93 14.39
N LEU A 109 -11.38 -26.59 14.69
CA LEU A 109 -12.37 -26.13 13.70
C LEU A 109 -12.06 -24.74 13.15
N MET A 110 -11.41 -23.87 13.93
CA MET A 110 -10.96 -22.55 13.46
C MET A 110 -9.88 -22.62 12.35
N LYS A 111 -9.18 -23.75 12.22
CA LYS A 111 -8.11 -23.96 11.22
C LYS A 111 -8.63 -24.40 9.84
N PHE A 112 -9.91 -24.73 9.72
CA PHE A 112 -10.59 -25.02 8.45
C PHE A 112 -11.36 -23.80 7.94
#